data_AF-A0A8B6G021-F1
#
_entry.id   AF-A0A8B6G021-F1
#
_cell.length_a   1.000
_cell.length_b   1.000
_cell.length_c   1.000
_cell.angle_alpha   90.00
_cell.angle_beta   90.00
_cell.angle_gamma   90.00
#
_symmetry.space_group_name_H-M   'P 1'
#
loop_
_entity.id
_entity.type
_entity.pdbx_description
1 polymer ?
#
loop_
_entity_poly.entity_id
_entity_poly.type
_entity_poly.pdbx_seq_one_letter_code
_entity_poly.pdbx_strand_id
1 'polypeptide(L)'
;MVQTGMGPVQINNLLATLNLPPVVPSTLKRREQKIDTTLETVAKKSCLEAQKEEIEKGNGKMEVSFDGGWQKRGTGWNLYSNTGHASLIGKETGKVLQFSLRSKSCQICALHQSKNHTIPVHEWDGSS
;
A
#
# COMPACT_ATOMS: atom_id res chain seq x y z
N MET A 1 -9.95 -7.82 -0.71
CA MET A 1 -10.06 -9.30 -0.73
C MET A 1 -8.70 -9.98 -0.76
N VAL A 2 -7.78 -9.64 -1.68
CA VAL A 2 -6.34 -9.99 -1.51
C VAL A 2 -5.64 -9.08 -0.51
N GLN A 3 -6.05 -7.80 -0.44
CA GLN A 3 -5.58 -6.85 0.58
C GLN A 3 -5.92 -7.23 2.03
N THR A 4 -6.85 -8.17 2.26
CA THR A 4 -7.15 -8.75 3.59
C THR A 4 -6.24 -9.96 3.90
N GLY A 5 -5.15 -10.13 3.16
CA GLY A 5 -4.18 -11.22 3.34
C GLY A 5 -4.57 -12.53 2.68
N MET A 6 -5.64 -12.56 1.87
CA MET A 6 -6.06 -13.79 1.18
C MET A 6 -5.35 -13.95 -0.16
N GLY A 7 -4.63 -15.06 -0.36
CA GLY A 7 -4.06 -15.39 -1.66
C GLY A 7 -5.13 -15.83 -2.68
N PRO A 8 -4.79 -15.89 -3.99
CA PRO A 8 -5.70 -16.37 -5.04
C PRO A 8 -6.33 -17.74 -4.75
N VAL A 9 -5.60 -18.63 -4.07
CA VAL A 9 -6.07 -19.96 -3.65
C VAL A 9 -7.20 -19.83 -2.62
N GLN A 10 -7.02 -18.99 -1.60
CA GLN A 10 -8.03 -18.78 -0.57
C GLN A 10 -9.30 -18.12 -1.13
N ILE A 11 -9.15 -17.23 -2.12
CA ILE A 11 -10.29 -16.66 -2.84
C ILE A 11 -11.05 -17.74 -3.61
N ASN A 12 -10.36 -18.59 -4.36
CA ASN A 12 -11.03 -19.65 -5.12
C ASN A 12 -11.71 -20.68 -4.21
N ASN A 13 -11.13 -20.98 -3.04
CA ASN A 13 -11.79 -21.82 -2.05
C ASN A 13 -13.10 -21.19 -1.54
N LEU A 14 -13.08 -19.88 -1.24
CA LEU A 14 -14.29 -19.16 -0.85
C LEU A 14 -15.34 -19.13 -1.97
N LEU A 15 -14.92 -18.87 -3.21
CA LEU A 15 -15.82 -18.88 -4.37
C LEU A 15 -16.45 -20.26 -4.57
N ALA A 16 -15.67 -21.34 -4.40
CA ALA A 16 -16.18 -22.69 -4.46
C ALA A 16 -17.24 -22.96 -3.38
N THR A 17 -17.04 -22.50 -2.14
CA THR A 17 -18.03 -22.58 -1.06
C THR A 17 -19.33 -21.85 -1.40
N LEU A 18 -19.24 -20.74 -2.14
CA LEU A 18 -20.38 -19.96 -2.60
C LEU A 18 -20.98 -20.47 -3.93
N ASN A 19 -20.49 -21.61 -4.45
CA ASN A 19 -20.86 -22.17 -5.75
C ASN A 19 -20.65 -21.18 -6.92
N LEU A 20 -19.59 -20.37 -6.85
CA LEU A 20 -19.16 -19.44 -7.87
C LEU A 20 -17.94 -20.00 -8.63
N PRO A 21 -17.80 -19.69 -9.94
CA PRO A 21 -16.68 -20.17 -10.73
C PRO A 21 -15.35 -19.60 -10.22
N PRO A 22 -14.25 -20.38 -10.30
CA PRO A 22 -12.94 -19.93 -9.88
C PRO A 22 -12.41 -18.82 -10.80
N VAL A 23 -11.57 -17.96 -10.25
CA VAL A 23 -10.93 -16.87 -11.01
C VAL A 23 -9.44 -17.18 -11.19
N VAL A 24 -8.95 -16.96 -12.40
CA VAL A 24 -7.53 -17.11 -12.73
C VAL A 24 -6.73 -16.00 -12.02
N PRO A 25 -5.57 -16.31 -11.39
CA PRO A 25 -4.77 -15.33 -10.64
C PRO A 25 -4.40 -14.07 -11.42
N SER A 26 -4.11 -14.20 -12.73
CA SER A 26 -3.81 -13.04 -13.60
C SER A 26 -4.97 -12.06 -13.71
N THR A 27 -6.22 -12.57 -13.72
CA THR A 27 -7.43 -11.74 -13.77
C THR A 27 -7.65 -11.00 -12.45
N LEU A 28 -7.40 -11.66 -11.31
CA LEU A 28 -7.45 -11.03 -9.99
C LEU A 28 -6.42 -9.90 -9.90
N LYS A 29 -5.16 -10.18 -10.21
CA LYS A 29 -4.07 -9.19 -10.19
C LYS A 29 -4.37 -7.98 -11.08
N ARG A 30 -4.92 -8.21 -12.28
CA ARG A 30 -5.31 -7.10 -13.19
C ARG A 30 -6.43 -6.23 -12.60
N ARG A 31 -7.43 -6.84 -11.95
CA ARG A 31 -8.51 -6.10 -11.29
C ARG A 31 -8.01 -5.34 -10.07
N GLU A 32 -7.10 -5.93 -9.30
CA GLU A 32 -6.44 -5.27 -8.18
C GLU A 32 -5.71 -4.02 -8.62
N GLN A 33 -4.84 -4.11 -9.63
CA GLN A 33 -4.10 -2.95 -10.17
C GLN A 33 -5.03 -1.82 -10.63
N LYS A 34 -6.19 -2.16 -11.21
CA LYS A 34 -7.19 -1.16 -11.62
C LYS A 34 -7.80 -0.44 -10.40
N ILE A 35 -8.10 -1.18 -9.34
CA ILE A 35 -8.68 -0.63 -8.11
C ILE A 35 -7.64 0.18 -7.34
N ASP A 36 -6.38 -0.25 -7.35
CA ASP A 36 -5.28 0.32 -6.57
C ASP A 36 -5.08 1.82 -6.85
N THR A 37 -5.06 2.22 -8.12
CA THR A 37 -4.95 3.63 -8.52
C THR A 37 -6.12 4.48 -8.02
N THR A 38 -7.33 3.93 -8.05
CA THR A 38 -8.53 4.60 -7.54
C THR A 38 -8.48 4.70 -6.03
N LEU A 39 -8.06 3.63 -5.36
CA LEU A 39 -7.94 3.56 -3.91
C LEU A 39 -6.90 4.56 -3.38
N GLU A 40 -5.74 4.64 -4.01
CA GLU A 40 -4.70 5.60 -3.67
C GLU A 40 -5.21 7.04 -3.81
N THR A 41 -5.96 7.32 -4.88
CA THR A 41 -6.56 8.65 -5.10
C THR A 41 -7.56 9.00 -4.00
N VAL A 42 -8.42 8.05 -3.61
CA VAL A 42 -9.40 8.25 -2.52
C VAL A 42 -8.69 8.43 -1.19
N ALA A 43 -7.65 7.64 -0.91
CA ALA A 43 -6.87 7.73 0.32
C ALA A 43 -6.15 9.09 0.43
N LYS A 44 -5.52 9.57 -0.64
CA LYS A 44 -4.89 10.91 -0.69
C LYS A 44 -5.90 12.02 -0.47
N LYS A 45 -7.08 11.95 -1.09
CA LYS A 45 -8.17 12.92 -0.87
C LYS A 45 -8.61 12.93 0.59
N SER A 46 -8.81 11.74 1.18
CA SER A 46 -9.16 11.61 2.59
C SER A 46 -8.12 12.24 3.51
N CYS A 47 -6.83 12.07 3.20
CA CYS A 47 -5.72 12.68 3.94
C CYS A 47 -5.74 14.21 3.85
N LEU A 48 -6.00 14.77 2.66
CA LEU A 48 -6.10 16.22 2.46
C LEU A 48 -7.26 16.84 3.24
N GLU A 49 -8.42 16.21 3.26
CA GLU A 49 -9.54 16.69 4.06
C GLU A 49 -9.24 16.59 5.57
N ALA A 50 -8.57 15.52 6.00
CA ALA A 50 -8.12 15.40 7.39
C ALA A 50 -7.11 16.49 7.79
N GLN A 51 -6.20 16.89 6.88
CA GLN A 51 -5.27 18.00 7.12
C GLN A 51 -5.98 19.33 7.34
N LYS A 52 -7.02 19.63 6.55
CA LYS A 52 -7.80 20.86 6.72
C LYS A 52 -8.50 20.90 8.07
N GLU A 53 -9.17 19.81 8.44
CA GLU A 53 -9.86 19.69 9.72
C GLU A 53 -8.89 19.81 10.92
N GLU A 54 -7.68 19.25 10.79
CA GLU A 54 -6.63 19.37 11.80
C GLU A 54 -6.20 20.84 12.01
N ILE A 55 -5.99 21.59 10.93
CA ILE A 55 -5.62 23.01 10.99
C ILE A 55 -6.75 23.84 11.62
N GLU A 56 -8.00 23.55 11.26
CA GLU A 56 -9.18 24.23 11.81
C GLU A 56 -9.30 24.00 13.32
N LYS A 57 -9.11 22.76 13.79
CA LYS A 57 -9.17 22.43 15.23
C LYS A 57 -7.93 22.86 16.02
N GLY A 58 -6.76 22.87 15.38
CA GLY A 58 -5.50 23.29 15.98
C GLY A 58 -5.26 24.80 16.02
N ASN A 59 -6.28 25.62 15.74
CA ASN A 59 -6.18 27.08 15.64
C ASN A 59 -5.02 27.54 14.73
N GLY A 60 -4.86 26.90 13.57
CA GLY A 60 -3.80 27.21 12.61
C GLY A 60 -2.44 26.55 12.91
N LYS A 61 -2.32 25.79 14.01
CA LYS A 61 -1.13 24.98 14.30
C LYS A 61 -1.39 23.52 13.91
N MET A 62 -0.40 22.90 13.28
CA MET A 62 -0.43 21.49 12.92
C MET A 62 0.57 20.74 13.80
N GLU A 63 0.08 20.10 14.85
CA GLU A 63 0.86 19.16 15.66
C GLU A 63 0.55 17.74 15.23
N VAL A 64 1.60 16.96 14.99
CA VAL A 64 1.49 15.64 14.39
C VAL A 64 2.30 14.63 15.19
N SER A 65 1.77 13.43 15.26
CA SER A 65 2.50 12.24 15.66
C SER A 65 2.87 11.43 14.43
N PHE A 66 3.94 10.64 14.54
CA PHE A 66 4.43 9.80 13.46
C PHE A 66 4.55 8.37 13.96
N ASP A 67 4.01 7.43 13.20
CA ASP A 67 4.19 6.00 13.44
C ASP A 67 4.57 5.30 12.14
N GLY A 68 5.38 4.26 12.24
CA GLY A 68 5.87 3.53 11.09
C GLY A 68 6.52 2.22 11.45
N GLY A 69 6.48 1.28 10.50
CA GLY A 69 6.90 -0.08 10.74
C GLY A 69 7.35 -0.81 9.49
N TRP A 70 8.17 -1.82 9.71
CA TRP A 70 8.54 -2.81 8.71
C TRP A 70 7.56 -3.97 8.77
N GLN A 71 7.17 -4.53 7.61
CA GLN A 71 6.26 -5.68 7.58
C GLN A 71 6.85 -6.90 8.29
N LYS A 72 8.18 -7.10 8.19
CA LYS A 72 8.89 -8.12 8.96
C LYS A 72 9.64 -7.47 10.10
N ARG A 73 9.37 -7.93 11.33
CA ARG A 73 10.19 -7.61 12.51
C ARG A 73 11.62 -8.10 12.26
N GLY A 74 12.58 -7.18 12.30
CA GLY A 74 14.00 -7.52 12.27
C GLY A 74 14.45 -8.10 13.62
N THR A 75 15.43 -8.99 13.60
CA THR A 75 16.03 -9.59 14.80
C THR A 75 17.27 -8.82 15.29
N GLY A 76 17.43 -7.56 14.90
CA GLY A 76 18.61 -6.73 15.17
C GLY A 76 19.80 -7.03 14.24
N TRP A 77 19.98 -8.30 13.85
CA TRP A 77 21.05 -8.75 12.94
C TRP A 77 20.60 -8.91 11.49
N ASN A 78 19.29 -9.08 11.27
CA ASN A 78 18.69 -9.27 9.95
C ASN A 78 17.54 -8.27 9.71
N LEU A 79 17.77 -7.30 8.83
CA LEU A 79 16.80 -6.27 8.42
C LEU A 79 16.30 -6.52 6.99
N TYR A 80 15.76 -7.71 6.73
CA TYR A 80 15.28 -8.15 5.42
C TYR A 80 13.80 -7.89 5.16
N SER A 81 13.20 -6.85 5.77
CA SER A 81 11.87 -6.46 5.34
C SER A 81 11.94 -5.91 3.92
N ASN A 82 11.09 -6.43 3.03
CA ASN A 82 10.98 -5.97 1.65
C ASN A 82 10.10 -4.74 1.53
N THR A 83 9.28 -4.46 2.54
CA THR A 83 8.33 -3.36 2.56
C THR A 83 8.30 -2.68 3.92
N GLY A 84 7.98 -1.40 3.92
CA GLY A 84 7.76 -0.57 5.10
C GLY A 84 6.59 0.38 4.87
N HIS A 85 5.98 0.82 5.96
CA HIS A 85 4.90 1.79 5.96
C HIS A 85 5.14 2.84 7.03
N ALA A 86 4.65 4.04 6.78
CA ALA A 86 4.68 5.15 7.72
C ALA A 86 3.40 5.97 7.59
N SER A 87 2.95 6.55 8.69
CA SER A 87 1.76 7.40 8.77
C SER A 87 2.02 8.59 9.69
N LEU A 88 1.61 9.77 9.25
CA LEU A 88 1.44 10.96 10.09
C LEU A 88 0.01 11.00 10.60
N ILE A 89 -0.16 11.21 11.89
CA ILE A 89 -1.45 11.23 12.57
C ILE A 89 -1.59 12.58 13.29
N GLY A 90 -2.68 13.29 13.02
CA GLY A 90 -3.00 14.57 13.65
C GLY A 90 -3.27 14.40 15.14
N LYS A 91 -2.73 15.30 15.95
CA LYS A 91 -2.90 15.27 17.41
C LYS A 91 -4.32 15.63 17.82
N GLU A 92 -4.93 16.61 17.14
CA GLU A 92 -6.23 17.18 17.51
C GLU A 92 -7.39 16.34 16.96
N THR A 93 -7.27 15.80 15.74
CA THR A 93 -8.31 14.94 15.13
C THR A 93 -8.08 13.44 15.34
N GLY A 94 -6.84 13.01 15.59
CA GLY A 94 -6.47 11.59 15.60
C GLY A 94 -6.52 10.93 14.21
N LYS A 95 -6.66 11.70 13.13
CA LYS A 95 -6.78 11.18 11.76
C LYS A 95 -5.43 11.06 11.07
N VAL A 96 -5.31 10.13 10.11
CA VAL A 96 -4.13 10.03 9.26
C VAL A 96 -4.10 11.20 8.29
N LEU A 97 -3.08 12.04 8.41
CA LEU A 97 -2.86 13.22 7.58
C LEU A 97 -2.04 12.92 6.35
N GLN A 98 -1.14 11.92 6.43
CA GLN A 98 -0.32 11.47 5.32
C GLN A 98 0.18 10.06 5.60
N PHE A 99 0.40 9.28 4.54
CA PHE A 99 1.02 7.97 4.63
C PHE A 99 2.06 7.79 3.53
N SER A 100 2.99 6.86 3.74
CA SER A 100 3.97 6.45 2.73
C SER A 100 4.20 4.95 2.81
N LEU A 101 4.25 4.30 1.65
CA LEU A 101 4.57 2.89 1.48
C LEU A 101 5.90 2.80 0.73
N ARG A 102 6.84 2.06 1.28
CA ARG A 102 8.16 1.84 0.68
C ARG A 102 8.40 0.37 0.43
N SER A 103 9.02 0.06 -0.70
CA SER A 103 9.43 -1.28 -1.09
C SER A 103 10.92 -1.29 -1.44
N LYS A 104 11.59 -2.42 -1.25
CA LYS A 104 12.94 -2.68 -1.75
C LYS A 104 12.95 -3.22 -3.19
N SER A 105 11.78 -3.57 -3.73
CA SER A 105 11.64 -4.08 -5.10
C SER A 105 10.82 -3.13 -5.96
N CYS A 106 11.40 -2.66 -7.06
CA CYS A 106 10.70 -1.94 -8.10
C CYS A 106 9.89 -2.91 -8.97
N GLN A 107 8.59 -2.65 -9.15
CA GLN A 107 7.72 -3.49 -9.98
C GLN A 107 8.13 -3.48 -11.47
N ILE A 108 8.63 -2.34 -11.98
CA ILE A 108 9.08 -2.20 -13.38
C ILE A 108 10.31 -3.09 -13.61
N CYS A 109 11.32 -3.02 -12.73
CA CYS A 109 12.49 -3.89 -12.78
C CYS A 109 12.10 -5.37 -12.70
N ALA A 110 11.28 -5.74 -11.72
CA ALA A 110 10.86 -7.12 -11.51
C ALA A 110 10.12 -7.68 -12.74
N LEU A 111 9.27 -6.87 -13.39
CA LEU A 111 8.57 -7.25 -14.60
C LEU A 111 9.52 -7.52 -15.77
N HIS A 112 10.47 -6.62 -16.04
CA HIS A 112 11.41 -6.77 -17.16
C HIS A 112 12.38 -7.92 -16.91
N GLN A 113 12.84 -8.10 -15.67
CA GLN A 113 13.67 -9.23 -15.28
C GLN A 113 12.93 -10.56 -15.47
N SER A 114 11.64 -10.64 -15.09
CA SER A 114 10.84 -11.86 -15.30
C SER A 114 10.64 -12.24 -16.78
N LYS A 115 10.75 -11.25 -17.68
CA LYS A 115 10.62 -11.43 -19.13
C LYS A 115 11.97 -11.53 -19.84
N ASN A 116 13.10 -11.49 -19.12
CA ASN A 116 14.45 -11.38 -19.68
C ASN A 116 14.61 -10.22 -20.69
N HIS A 117 13.94 -9.09 -20.41
CA HIS A 117 14.04 -7.88 -21.22
C HIS A 117 15.00 -6.87 -20.60
N THR A 118 15.56 -6.01 -21.44
CA THR A 118 16.35 -4.86 -20.99
C THR A 118 15.48 -3.93 -20.13
N ILE A 119 15.97 -3.57 -18.95
CA ILE A 119 15.25 -2.68 -18.04
C ILE A 119 15.35 -1.25 -18.58
N PRO A 120 14.22 -0.54 -18.79
CA PRO A 120 14.26 0.85 -19.23
C PRO A 120 14.86 1.74 -18.13
N VAL A 121 15.55 2.82 -18.52
CA VAL A 121 15.99 3.85 -17.58
C VAL A 121 14.73 4.49 -16.97
N HIS A 122 14.61 4.44 -15.65
CA HIS A 122 13.52 5.06 -14.91
C HIS A 122 14.01 5.48 -13.53
N GLU A 123 13.40 6.53 -13.00
CA GLU A 123 13.61 6.96 -11.62
C GLU A 123 12.64 6.21 -10.71
N TRP A 124 13.15 5.61 -9.65
CA TRP A 124 12.36 4.91 -8.65
C TRP A 124 12.79 5.39 -7.27
N ASP A 125 11.85 5.98 -6.54
CA ASP A 125 12.06 6.60 -5.22
C ASP A 125 11.80 5.61 -4.07
N GLY A 126 11.58 4.33 -4.37
CA GLY A 126 11.21 3.32 -3.38
C GLY A 126 9.71 3.23 -3.13
N SER A 127 8.85 4.03 -3.78
CA SER A 127 7.40 3.87 -3.66
C SER A 127 6.94 2.54 -4.27
N SER A 128 5.91 1.96 -3.65
CA SER A 128 5.34 0.65 -4.05
C SER A 128 4.33 0.78 -5.16
#